data_AF-A0A483E081-F1
#
_entry.id   AF-A0A483E081-F1
#
_cell.length_a   1.000
_cell.length_b   1.000
_cell.length_c   1.000
_cell.angle_alpha   90.00
_cell.angle_beta   90.00
_cell.angle_gamma   90.00
#
_symmetry.space_group_name_H-M   'P 1'
#
loop_
_entity.id
_entity.type
_entity.pdbx_description
1 polymer ?
#
loop_
_entity_poly.entity_id
_entity_poly.type
_entity_poly.pdbx_seq_one_letter_code
_entity_poly.pdbx_strand_id
1 'polypeptide(L)'
;QYSDLRFINMFSDNEARLFFSEYILFVEGSTEMEVFQNSSLARIYPDLGRIDIYASDDVMLRNINPTYSQAAIPFLIVKDIDKVIKLDYKNEILSLDGDVSLVNKLIRKGSLKFYNPSLIKKIDSAKEIIRADKSKKEMSVDGLFFKTFKIENFVRDFNKLLKSFNLNYMTTTIEGALINEHSLKYFYRWICHIVFNQLDVNNENPKKMFAGLMRTYNLKDGAISILNSAFVLSTHLSILDPVEQKLVFKVKKRALFLIKKSIKGDFKNNKEITTLFRLLFGGKTATLISLEMNLKKSCQRIDPSITATIKKYKSNELKFLLPYTTKTSGWVTSFLDFTIAKLEQENADKIAENLRFLFPEIISIIEQASSSIDIGEFH
;
A
#
# COMPACT_ATOMS: atom_id res chain seq x y z
N GLN A 1 31.45 -7.95 17.39
CA GLN A 1 32.50 -8.05 16.36
C GLN A 1 31.82 -8.40 15.06
N TYR A 2 31.79 -7.48 14.09
CA TYR A 2 31.24 -7.72 12.76
C TYR A 2 32.18 -8.67 12.00
N SER A 3 31.83 -9.95 11.90
CA SER A 3 32.66 -10.98 11.25
C SER A 3 32.18 -11.37 9.85
N ASP A 4 31.02 -10.87 9.41
CA ASP A 4 30.48 -11.17 8.09
C ASP A 4 31.13 -10.26 7.03
N LEU A 5 31.99 -10.83 6.18
CA LEU A 5 32.64 -10.14 5.07
C LEU A 5 31.62 -9.46 4.13
N ARG A 6 30.39 -9.98 4.02
CA ARG A 6 29.33 -9.38 3.21
C ARG A 6 28.84 -8.07 3.80
N PHE A 7 28.81 -7.95 5.12
CA PHE A 7 28.44 -6.71 5.81
C PHE A 7 29.52 -5.65 5.63
N ILE A 8 30.80 -5.99 5.82
CA ILE A 8 31.91 -5.04 5.67
C ILE A 8 31.96 -4.47 4.25
N ASN A 9 31.68 -5.31 3.23
CA ASN A 9 31.66 -4.87 1.83
C ASN A 9 30.42 -4.05 1.45
N MET A 10 29.36 -4.06 2.27
CA MET A 10 28.12 -3.31 2.05
C MET A 10 27.96 -2.12 3.00
N PHE A 11 28.85 -1.98 3.99
CA PHE A 11 28.82 -0.89 4.94
C PHE A 11 29.35 0.40 4.29
N SER A 12 28.46 1.36 4.05
CA SER A 12 28.75 2.68 3.50
C SER A 12 28.31 3.79 4.44
N ASP A 13 28.50 5.05 4.03
CA ASP A 13 28.05 6.23 4.79
C ASP A 13 26.53 6.20 5.07
N ASN A 14 25.74 5.55 4.21
CA ASN A 14 24.30 5.37 4.42
C ASN A 14 23.96 4.45 5.59
N GLU A 15 24.81 3.48 5.91
CA GLU A 15 24.64 2.61 7.07
C GLU A 15 25.27 3.26 8.31
N ALA A 16 26.36 4.01 8.12
CA ALA A 16 27.02 4.73 9.21
C ALA A 16 26.11 5.78 9.86
N ARG A 17 25.28 6.50 9.08
CA ARG A 17 24.34 7.49 9.65
C ARG A 17 23.37 6.88 10.68
N LEU A 18 23.04 5.60 10.52
CA LEU A 18 22.08 4.91 11.41
C LEU A 18 22.60 4.78 12.85
N PHE A 19 23.91 4.90 13.08
CA PHE A 19 24.49 4.88 14.42
C PHE A 19 24.33 6.21 15.17
N PHE A 20 23.82 7.24 14.50
CA PHE A 20 23.58 8.57 15.06
C PHE A 20 22.11 8.99 15.00
N SER A 21 21.23 8.08 14.57
CA SER A 21 19.79 8.34 14.45
C SER A 21 19.12 8.49 15.82
N GLU A 22 18.14 9.40 15.91
CA GLU A 22 17.23 9.48 17.06
C GLU A 22 16.26 8.30 17.08
N TYR A 23 15.84 7.84 15.89
CA TYR A 23 15.00 6.66 15.71
C TYR A 23 15.19 6.07 14.31
N ILE A 24 15.14 4.74 14.20
CA ILE A 24 15.27 4.05 12.90
C ILE A 24 13.98 3.31 12.55
N LEU A 25 13.43 3.56 11.37
CA LEU A 25 12.32 2.80 10.80
C LEU A 25 12.83 1.91 9.65
N PHE A 26 12.98 0.61 9.94
CA PHE A 26 13.33 -0.37 8.92
C PHE A 26 12.09 -0.81 8.14
N VAL A 27 12.17 -0.73 6.81
CA VAL A 27 11.08 -1.10 5.90
C VAL A 27 11.56 -2.08 4.83
N GLU A 28 10.64 -2.80 4.17
CA GLU A 28 11.02 -3.83 3.19
C GLU A 28 11.49 -3.28 1.84
N GLY A 29 10.96 -2.14 1.39
CA GLY A 29 11.13 -1.72 0.02
C GLY A 29 11.01 -0.22 -0.24
N SER A 30 11.12 0.14 -1.51
CA SER A 30 11.11 1.52 -1.97
C SER A 30 9.74 2.19 -1.91
N THR A 31 8.65 1.42 -1.97
CA THR A 31 7.29 1.98 -1.86
C THR A 31 7.02 2.46 -0.43
N GLU A 32 7.48 1.71 0.58
CA GLU A 32 7.42 2.11 1.99
C GLU A 32 8.26 3.35 2.24
N MET A 33 9.48 3.40 1.69
CA MET A 33 10.34 4.59 1.73
C MET A 33 9.60 5.81 1.17
N GLU A 34 8.95 5.67 0.01
CA GLU A 34 8.21 6.75 -0.63
C GLU A 34 7.05 7.29 0.26
N VAL A 35 6.36 6.42 1.00
CA VAL A 35 5.32 6.84 1.96
C VAL A 35 5.92 7.61 3.12
N PHE A 36 6.89 7.01 3.82
CA PHE A 36 7.37 7.57 5.08
C PHE A 36 8.28 8.79 4.88
N GLN A 37 8.89 8.95 3.69
CA GLN A 37 9.67 10.12 3.31
C GLN A 37 8.84 11.21 2.61
N ASN A 38 7.51 11.06 2.51
CA ASN A 38 6.66 12.05 1.86
C ASN A 38 6.68 13.39 2.63
N SER A 39 7.07 14.46 1.94
CA SER A 39 7.23 15.79 2.55
C SER A 39 5.92 16.42 3.01
N SER A 40 4.82 16.19 2.29
CA SER A 40 3.49 16.64 2.72
C SER A 40 3.04 15.95 3.99
N LEU A 41 3.34 14.66 4.14
CA LEU A 41 3.04 13.89 5.34
C LEU A 41 3.91 14.35 6.51
N ALA A 42 5.21 14.57 6.28
CA ALA A 42 6.13 15.11 7.29
C ALA A 42 5.74 16.51 7.78
N ARG A 43 5.10 17.34 6.92
CA ARG A 43 4.53 18.62 7.35
C ARG A 43 3.43 18.45 8.40
N ILE A 44 2.64 17.38 8.31
CA ILE A 44 1.54 17.09 9.25
C ILE A 44 2.02 16.31 10.48
N TYR A 45 3.04 15.46 10.30
CA TYR A 45 3.68 14.68 11.35
C TYR A 45 5.18 15.01 11.42
N PRO A 46 5.58 16.11 12.09
CA PRO A 46 6.96 16.61 12.08
C PRO A 46 8.02 15.63 12.56
N ASP A 47 7.65 14.68 13.43
CA ASP A 47 8.57 13.65 13.94
C ASP A 47 9.10 12.74 12.83
N LEU A 48 8.44 12.65 11.67
CA LEU A 48 9.00 11.98 10.49
C LEU A 48 10.35 12.57 10.09
N GLY A 49 10.60 13.85 10.35
CA GLY A 49 11.91 14.47 10.12
C GLY A 49 13.02 14.00 11.07
N ARG A 50 12.66 13.35 12.19
CA ARG A 50 13.58 12.77 13.19
C ARG A 50 13.76 11.26 13.02
N ILE A 51 13.01 10.65 12.10
CA ILE A 51 13.02 9.20 11.86
C ILE A 51 13.89 8.89 10.64
N ASP A 52 14.97 8.14 10.84
CA ASP A 52 15.76 7.60 9.74
C ASP A 52 15.06 6.37 9.15
N ILE A 53 14.49 6.54 7.97
CA ILE A 53 13.80 5.47 7.25
C ILE A 53 14.82 4.73 6.39
N TYR A 54 14.88 3.41 6.53
CA TYR A 54 15.88 2.58 5.87
C TYR A 54 15.28 1.30 5.28
N ALA A 55 15.36 1.16 3.97
CA ALA A 55 14.96 -0.07 3.28
C ALA A 55 16.06 -1.13 3.43
N SER A 56 15.71 -2.28 3.98
CA SER A 56 16.68 -3.36 4.22
C SER A 56 16.09 -4.72 3.88
N ASP A 57 16.91 -5.58 3.27
CA ASP A 57 16.62 -7.00 3.24
C ASP A 57 16.88 -7.65 4.62
N ASP A 58 16.40 -8.89 4.80
CA ASP A 58 16.53 -9.62 6.06
C ASP A 58 18.00 -9.95 6.42
N VAL A 59 18.94 -9.89 5.48
CA VAL A 59 20.37 -10.18 5.70
C VAL A 59 21.07 -8.95 6.25
N MET A 60 20.91 -7.80 5.60
CA MET A 60 21.41 -6.49 6.04
C MET A 60 20.86 -6.13 7.41
N LEU A 61 19.55 -6.35 7.61
CA LEU A 61 18.85 -5.99 8.84
C LEU A 61 19.47 -6.66 10.07
N ARG A 62 19.96 -7.90 9.94
CA ARG A 62 20.58 -8.63 11.07
C ARG A 62 21.83 -7.94 11.60
N ASN A 63 22.57 -7.25 10.74
CA ASN A 63 23.84 -6.64 11.09
C ASN A 63 23.68 -5.16 11.48
N ILE A 64 22.72 -4.46 10.86
CA ILE A 64 22.49 -3.02 11.08
C ILE A 64 21.55 -2.76 12.28
N ASN A 65 20.70 -3.73 12.66
CA ASN A 65 19.79 -3.56 13.79
C ASN A 65 20.55 -3.18 15.08
N PRO A 66 20.14 -2.10 15.80
CA PRO A 66 20.76 -1.65 17.06
C PRO A 66 20.94 -2.75 18.13
N THR A 67 20.08 -3.77 18.14
CA THR A 67 20.19 -4.93 19.03
C THR A 67 21.49 -5.71 18.81
N TYR A 68 22.02 -5.75 17.58
CA TYR A 68 23.26 -6.45 17.26
C TYR A 68 24.48 -5.71 17.82
N SER A 69 24.52 -4.39 17.68
CA SER A 69 25.59 -3.52 18.19
C SER A 69 25.42 -3.13 19.65
N GLN A 70 24.29 -3.47 20.28
CA GLN A 70 23.88 -3.02 21.62
C GLN A 70 23.78 -1.49 21.71
N ALA A 71 23.45 -0.82 20.61
CA ALA A 71 23.19 0.61 20.60
C ALA A 71 21.82 0.90 21.25
N ALA A 72 21.75 1.98 22.02
CA ALA A 72 20.51 2.41 22.69
C ALA A 72 19.52 3.13 21.75
N ILE A 73 19.69 2.99 20.44
CA ILE A 73 18.90 3.68 19.43
C ILE A 73 17.55 2.97 19.30
N PRO A 74 16.41 3.66 19.54
CA PRO A 74 15.10 3.07 19.35
C PRO A 74 14.85 2.82 17.86
N PHE A 75 14.16 1.72 17.55
CA PHE A 75 13.88 1.35 16.18
C PHE A 75 12.60 0.54 16.06
N LEU A 76 12.05 0.46 14.85
CA LEU A 76 10.94 -0.42 14.48
C LEU A 76 11.20 -1.06 13.12
N ILE A 77 10.88 -2.33 13.02
CA ILE A 77 10.93 -3.10 11.78
C ILE A 77 9.50 -3.32 11.30
N VAL A 78 9.19 -2.81 10.12
CA VAL A 78 7.90 -2.97 9.45
C VAL A 78 8.03 -3.99 8.32
N LYS A 79 7.16 -4.99 8.32
CA LYS A 79 7.13 -6.07 7.32
C LYS A 79 5.74 -6.33 6.77
N ASP A 80 5.66 -6.92 5.58
CA ASP A 80 4.43 -7.44 5.03
C ASP A 80 4.03 -8.74 5.74
N ILE A 81 2.73 -8.95 5.99
CA ILE A 81 2.24 -10.17 6.64
C ILE A 81 2.50 -11.45 5.83
N ASP A 82 2.77 -11.35 4.53
CA ASP A 82 3.04 -12.50 3.67
C ASP A 82 4.39 -13.20 3.99
N LYS A 83 5.27 -12.55 4.76
CA LYS A 83 6.46 -13.18 5.35
C LYS A 83 6.09 -14.25 6.38
N VAL A 84 4.93 -14.11 7.01
CA VAL A 84 4.45 -14.97 8.09
C VAL A 84 3.34 -15.90 7.63
N ILE A 85 2.35 -15.37 6.90
CA ILE A 85 1.21 -16.14 6.42
C ILE A 85 1.53 -16.75 5.06
N LYS A 86 1.51 -18.08 4.98
CA LYS A 86 1.56 -18.85 3.73
C LYS A 86 0.21 -19.50 3.50
N LEU A 87 -0.32 -19.41 2.28
CA LEU A 87 -1.61 -19.97 1.92
C LEU A 87 -1.43 -21.04 0.84
N ASP A 88 -1.95 -22.23 1.12
CA ASP A 88 -2.26 -23.22 0.10
C ASP A 88 -3.61 -22.86 -0.50
N TYR A 89 -3.60 -22.24 -1.68
CA TYR A 89 -4.81 -21.78 -2.35
C TYR A 89 -5.70 -22.89 -2.91
N LYS A 90 -5.15 -24.10 -3.11
CA LYS A 90 -5.92 -25.24 -3.60
C LYS A 90 -6.74 -25.86 -2.47
N ASN A 91 -6.11 -26.04 -1.31
CA ASN A 91 -6.76 -26.67 -0.15
C ASN A 91 -7.33 -25.64 0.84
N GLU A 92 -7.08 -24.35 0.60
CA GLU A 92 -7.44 -23.22 1.47
C GLU A 92 -6.86 -23.37 2.88
N ILE A 93 -5.62 -23.86 2.99
CA ILE A 93 -4.92 -24.08 4.27
C ILE A 93 -3.98 -22.91 4.52
N LEU A 94 -4.12 -22.29 5.68
CA LEU A 94 -3.18 -21.29 6.18
C LEU A 94 -2.08 -21.99 6.98
N SER A 95 -0.82 -21.65 6.68
CA SER A 95 0.37 -22.07 7.41
C SER A 95 1.16 -20.86 7.86
N LEU A 96 1.85 -20.99 8.99
CA LEU A 96 2.64 -19.93 9.61
C LEU A 96 4.14 -20.24 9.50
N ASP A 97 4.92 -19.23 9.13
CA ASP A 97 6.39 -19.34 8.97
C ASP A 97 7.12 -18.08 9.50
N GLY A 98 8.45 -18.11 9.52
CA GLY A 98 9.30 -16.96 9.85
C GLY A 98 9.25 -16.58 11.34
N ASP A 99 8.83 -15.35 11.61
CA ASP A 99 8.87 -14.74 12.95
C ASP A 99 7.86 -15.33 13.94
N VAL A 100 7.03 -16.29 13.51
CA VAL A 100 6.21 -17.16 14.39
C VAL A 100 7.08 -17.95 15.38
N SER A 101 8.34 -18.21 15.03
CA SER A 101 9.33 -18.78 15.94
C SER A 101 9.52 -17.94 17.21
N LEU A 102 9.35 -16.60 17.15
CA LEU A 102 9.40 -15.71 18.30
C LEU A 102 8.20 -15.91 19.23
N VAL A 103 7.01 -16.11 18.66
CA VAL A 103 5.80 -16.45 19.42
C VAL A 103 5.97 -17.78 20.15
N ASN A 104 6.53 -18.79 19.48
CA ASN A 104 6.88 -20.06 20.12
C ASN A 104 7.89 -19.92 21.26
N LYS A 105 8.85 -18.99 21.16
CA LYS A 105 9.78 -18.66 22.26
C LYS A 105 9.05 -18.02 23.44
N LEU A 106 8.08 -17.13 23.19
CA LEU A 106 7.27 -16.51 24.24
C LEU A 106 6.47 -17.55 25.03
N ILE A 107 5.84 -18.51 24.35
CA ILE A 107 5.08 -19.60 24.99
C ILE A 107 6.00 -20.41 25.90
N ARG A 108 7.19 -20.80 25.42
CA ARG A 108 8.19 -21.57 26.19
C ARG A 108 8.72 -20.82 27.41
N LYS A 109 8.98 -19.51 27.30
CA LYS A 109 9.43 -18.69 28.44
C LYS A 109 8.31 -18.45 29.45
N GLY A 110 7.07 -18.31 28.97
CA GLY A 110 5.90 -18.04 29.77
C GLY A 110 5.41 -19.26 30.57
N SER A 111 5.58 -20.48 30.04
CA SER A 111 5.27 -21.74 30.74
C SER A 111 6.16 -22.03 31.95
N LEU A 112 7.09 -21.13 32.29
CA LEU A 112 7.96 -21.24 33.47
C LEU A 112 7.59 -20.22 34.57
N LYS A 113 6.61 -19.33 34.34
CA LYS A 113 6.24 -18.23 35.25
C LYS A 113 4.72 -18.12 35.39
N PHE A 114 4.10 -18.99 36.18
CA PHE A 114 2.64 -19.16 36.27
C PHE A 114 1.88 -18.13 37.12
N TYR A 115 2.55 -17.14 37.72
CA TYR A 115 1.94 -16.27 38.74
C TYR A 115 1.58 -14.85 38.26
N ASN A 116 1.79 -14.51 36.99
CA ASN A 116 1.46 -13.17 36.47
C ASN A 116 0.26 -13.21 35.50
N PRO A 117 -0.92 -12.67 35.89
CA PRO A 117 -2.12 -12.66 35.05
C PRO A 117 -1.94 -12.02 33.67
N SER A 118 -1.12 -10.98 33.57
CA SER A 118 -0.83 -10.32 32.28
C SER A 118 -0.01 -11.22 31.35
N LEU A 119 0.90 -12.01 31.92
CA LEU A 119 1.69 -12.99 31.19
C LEU A 119 0.83 -14.18 30.73
N ILE A 120 -0.11 -14.64 31.56
CA ILE A 120 -1.07 -15.68 31.18
C ILE A 120 -1.88 -15.24 29.96
N LYS A 121 -2.46 -14.04 30.01
CA LYS A 121 -3.22 -13.48 28.87
C LYS A 121 -2.36 -13.39 27.60
N LYS A 122 -1.09 -12.99 27.72
CA LYS A 122 -0.15 -12.94 26.60
C LYS A 122 0.14 -14.34 26.02
N ILE A 123 0.30 -15.36 26.86
CA ILE A 123 0.48 -16.75 26.44
C ILE A 123 -0.76 -17.29 25.74
N ASP A 124 -1.95 -16.98 26.25
CA ASP A 124 -3.20 -17.43 25.63
C ASP A 124 -3.40 -16.80 24.25
N SER A 125 -3.14 -15.50 24.10
CA SER A 125 -3.10 -14.86 22.78
C SER A 125 -2.07 -15.51 21.85
N ALA A 126 -0.88 -15.87 22.37
CA ALA A 126 0.13 -16.59 21.58
C ALA A 126 -0.36 -17.97 21.13
N LYS A 127 -1.05 -18.72 22.00
CA LYS A 127 -1.64 -20.02 21.64
C LYS A 127 -2.71 -19.88 20.56
N GLU A 128 -3.57 -18.86 20.62
CA GLU A 128 -4.57 -18.62 19.56
C GLU A 128 -3.92 -18.35 18.19
N ILE A 129 -2.83 -17.58 18.17
CA ILE A 129 -2.05 -17.35 16.92
C ILE A 129 -1.55 -18.69 16.38
N ILE A 130 -0.94 -19.53 17.23
CA ILE A 130 -0.41 -20.84 16.79
C ILE A 130 -1.52 -21.79 16.33
N ARG A 131 -2.72 -21.72 16.90
CA ARG A 131 -3.88 -22.51 16.43
C ARG A 131 -4.32 -22.15 15.01
N ALA A 132 -3.95 -20.97 14.52
CA ALA A 132 -4.21 -20.63 13.13
C ALA A 132 -3.29 -21.39 12.15
N ASP A 133 -2.15 -21.92 12.61
CA ASP A 133 -1.25 -22.73 11.80
C ASP A 133 -1.92 -24.01 11.31
N LYS A 134 -1.70 -24.34 10.04
CA LYS A 134 -2.27 -25.49 9.30
C LYS A 134 -3.78 -25.58 9.37
N SER A 135 -4.48 -24.47 9.58
CA SER A 135 -5.94 -24.44 9.68
C SER A 135 -6.58 -23.98 8.38
N LYS A 136 -7.75 -24.56 8.04
CA LYS A 136 -8.49 -24.19 6.84
C LYS A 136 -9.10 -22.78 6.98
N LYS A 137 -8.90 -21.93 5.98
CA LYS A 137 -9.42 -20.56 5.88
C LYS A 137 -10.19 -20.41 4.58
N GLU A 138 -11.50 -20.66 4.64
CA GLU A 138 -12.33 -20.64 3.43
C GLU A 138 -12.34 -19.28 2.73
N MET A 139 -12.25 -19.33 1.41
CA MET A 139 -12.23 -18.15 0.55
C MET A 139 -13.58 -17.99 -0.18
N SER A 140 -13.92 -16.76 -0.57
CA SER A 140 -15.06 -16.49 -1.43
C SER A 140 -14.94 -17.25 -2.76
N VAL A 141 -16.05 -17.45 -3.45
CA VAL A 141 -16.07 -18.17 -4.74
C VAL A 141 -15.12 -17.50 -5.73
N ASP A 142 -15.15 -16.16 -5.78
CA ASP A 142 -14.27 -15.33 -6.61
C ASP A 142 -12.79 -15.28 -6.15
N GLY A 143 -12.47 -15.81 -4.97
CA GLY A 143 -11.13 -15.85 -4.39
C GLY A 143 -10.60 -14.52 -3.83
N LEU A 144 -11.40 -13.45 -3.83
CA LEU A 144 -10.96 -12.11 -3.42
C LEU A 144 -10.89 -11.91 -1.91
N PHE A 145 -11.72 -12.63 -1.15
CA PHE A 145 -11.91 -12.42 0.29
C PHE A 145 -11.91 -13.73 1.06
N PHE A 146 -11.56 -13.67 2.35
CA PHE A 146 -11.85 -14.74 3.28
C PHE A 146 -13.33 -14.69 3.68
N LYS A 147 -13.98 -15.84 3.83
CA LYS A 147 -15.39 -15.88 4.27
C LYS A 147 -15.55 -15.50 5.74
N THR A 148 -14.73 -16.09 6.61
CA THR A 148 -14.86 -15.99 8.07
C THR A 148 -13.59 -15.46 8.74
N PHE A 149 -12.42 -15.75 8.16
CA PHE A 149 -11.15 -15.34 8.72
C PHE A 149 -10.93 -13.84 8.56
N LYS A 150 -10.73 -13.14 9.68
CA LYS A 150 -10.42 -11.70 9.71
C LYS A 150 -8.91 -11.54 9.91
N ILE A 151 -8.19 -11.33 8.82
CA ILE A 151 -6.74 -11.19 8.82
C ILE A 151 -6.30 -9.99 9.68
N GLU A 152 -7.08 -8.92 9.70
CA GLU A 152 -6.83 -7.71 10.49
C GLU A 152 -6.77 -8.02 12.00
N ASN A 153 -7.66 -8.91 12.47
CA ASN A 153 -7.66 -9.34 13.87
C ASN A 153 -6.42 -10.18 14.19
N PHE A 154 -6.06 -11.11 13.29
CA PHE A 154 -4.87 -11.93 13.44
C PHE A 154 -3.61 -11.05 13.52
N VAL A 155 -3.44 -10.12 12.57
CA VAL A 155 -2.27 -9.23 12.50
C VAL A 155 -2.17 -8.33 13.71
N ARG A 156 -3.28 -7.73 14.14
CA ARG A 156 -3.32 -6.91 15.36
C ARG A 156 -2.84 -7.71 16.58
N ASP A 157 -3.33 -8.93 16.75
CA ASP A 157 -2.99 -9.74 17.93
C ASP A 157 -1.57 -10.29 17.83
N PHE A 158 -1.08 -10.57 16.62
CA PHE A 158 0.31 -10.91 16.35
C PHE A 158 1.27 -9.75 16.67
N ASN A 159 0.97 -8.52 16.22
CA ASN A 159 1.79 -7.33 16.49
C ASN A 159 1.88 -7.01 17.99
N LYS A 160 0.80 -7.21 18.75
CA LYS A 160 0.83 -7.07 20.23
C LYS A 160 1.85 -8.01 20.88
N LEU A 161 2.00 -9.24 20.36
CA LEU A 161 2.99 -10.19 20.87
C LEU A 161 4.40 -9.80 20.47
N LEU A 162 4.57 -9.25 19.27
CA LEU A 162 5.85 -8.90 18.68
C LEU A 162 6.38 -7.51 19.06
N LYS A 163 5.59 -6.67 19.73
CA LYS A 163 6.01 -5.33 20.18
C LYS A 163 7.33 -5.33 20.97
N SER A 164 7.59 -6.35 21.79
CA SER A 164 8.85 -6.48 22.55
C SER A 164 10.08 -6.81 21.70
N PHE A 165 9.89 -7.08 20.41
CA PHE A 165 10.95 -7.35 19.44
C PHE A 165 11.09 -6.23 18.40
N ASN A 166 10.42 -5.09 18.62
CA ASN A 166 10.41 -3.96 17.69
C ASN A 166 9.97 -4.38 16.27
N LEU A 167 8.99 -5.28 16.19
CA LEU A 167 8.45 -5.82 14.95
C LEU A 167 6.97 -5.45 14.82
N ASN A 168 6.59 -4.93 13.66
CA ASN A 168 5.21 -4.64 13.31
C ASN A 168 4.91 -5.12 11.88
N TYR A 169 3.86 -5.91 11.74
CA TYR A 169 3.41 -6.39 10.44
C TYR A 169 2.28 -5.53 9.91
N MET A 170 2.37 -5.15 8.64
CA MET A 170 1.26 -4.60 7.91
C MET A 170 0.33 -5.73 7.46
N THR A 171 -0.97 -5.51 7.63
CA THR A 171 -2.04 -6.42 7.26
C THR A 171 -2.14 -6.59 5.75
N THR A 172 -1.71 -5.56 5.02
CA THR A 172 -1.72 -5.52 3.56
C THR A 172 -0.48 -4.77 3.07
N THR A 173 -0.28 -4.74 1.75
CA THR A 173 0.83 -3.99 1.14
C THR A 173 0.58 -2.48 1.24
N ILE A 174 1.58 -1.66 0.93
CA ILE A 174 1.40 -0.20 0.88
C ILE A 174 0.26 0.22 -0.06
N GLU A 175 0.10 -0.44 -1.21
CA GLU A 175 -1.04 -0.21 -2.11
C GLU A 175 -2.37 -0.47 -1.39
N GLY A 176 -2.45 -1.55 -0.60
CA GLY A 176 -3.64 -1.90 0.16
C GLY A 176 -3.93 -0.93 1.31
N ALA A 177 -2.89 -0.39 1.93
CA ALA A 177 -2.98 0.59 3.01
C ALA A 177 -3.42 1.96 2.50
N LEU A 178 -2.95 2.37 1.31
CA LEU A 178 -3.32 3.64 0.67
C LEU A 178 -4.65 3.55 -0.09
N ILE A 179 -4.91 2.46 -0.79
CA ILE A 179 -6.14 2.25 -1.57
C ILE A 179 -7.06 1.35 -0.75
N ASN A 180 -7.91 1.93 0.07
CA ASN A 180 -8.82 1.20 0.96
C ASN A 180 -10.24 1.80 0.90
N GLU A 181 -11.19 1.20 1.62
CA GLU A 181 -12.59 1.65 1.59
C GLU A 181 -12.76 3.10 2.10
N HIS A 182 -11.96 3.52 3.08
CA HIS A 182 -11.98 4.88 3.64
C HIS A 182 -11.38 5.90 2.66
N SER A 183 -10.31 5.53 1.95
CA SER A 183 -9.63 6.41 1.00
C SER A 183 -10.20 6.40 -0.43
N LEU A 184 -11.08 5.45 -0.76
CA LEU A 184 -11.62 5.26 -2.11
C LEU A 184 -12.23 6.53 -2.72
N LYS A 185 -12.90 7.35 -1.90
CA LYS A 185 -13.44 8.66 -2.34
C LYS A 185 -12.32 9.59 -2.84
N TYR A 186 -11.22 9.70 -2.09
CA TYR A 186 -10.08 10.53 -2.47
C TYR A 186 -9.32 9.94 -3.64
N PHE A 187 -9.22 8.61 -3.71
CA PHE A 187 -8.61 7.93 -4.85
C PHE A 187 -9.35 8.22 -6.17
N TYR A 188 -10.68 8.18 -6.17
CA TYR A 188 -11.47 8.61 -7.34
C TYR A 188 -11.25 10.08 -7.70
N ARG A 189 -11.15 10.97 -6.70
CA ARG A 189 -10.87 12.39 -6.92
C ARG A 189 -9.48 12.60 -7.50
N TRP A 190 -8.49 11.82 -7.08
CA TRP A 190 -7.14 11.83 -7.63
C TRP A 190 -7.11 11.37 -9.09
N ILE A 191 -7.82 10.30 -9.45
CA ILE A 191 -7.97 9.86 -10.85
C ILE A 191 -8.58 11.00 -11.71
N CYS A 192 -9.62 11.67 -11.21
CA CYS A 192 -10.18 12.84 -11.88
C CYS A 192 -9.14 13.96 -12.02
N HIS A 193 -8.34 14.21 -10.97
CA HIS A 193 -7.28 15.21 -11.00
C HIS A 193 -6.24 14.90 -12.07
N ILE A 194 -5.77 13.65 -12.20
CA ILE A 194 -4.86 13.22 -13.26
C ILE A 194 -5.48 13.53 -14.63
N VAL A 195 -6.72 13.07 -14.87
CA VAL A 195 -7.37 13.25 -16.16
C VAL A 195 -7.54 14.72 -16.52
N PHE A 196 -7.89 15.59 -15.57
CA PHE A 196 -8.11 17.00 -15.87
C PHE A 196 -6.84 17.84 -15.93
N ASN A 197 -5.84 17.55 -15.09
CA ASN A 197 -4.69 18.45 -14.87
C ASN A 197 -3.36 17.90 -15.40
N GLN A 198 -3.25 16.60 -15.66
CA GLN A 198 -1.99 15.96 -16.05
C GLN A 198 -2.05 15.31 -17.43
N LEU A 199 -3.24 14.92 -17.88
CA LEU A 199 -3.43 14.49 -19.27
C LEU A 199 -3.63 15.68 -20.19
N ASP A 200 -2.83 15.75 -21.25
CA ASP A 200 -2.93 16.80 -22.25
C ASP A 200 -2.93 16.26 -23.68
N VAL A 201 -3.36 17.09 -24.63
CA VAL A 201 -3.50 16.73 -26.04
C VAL A 201 -2.13 16.52 -26.68
N ASN A 202 -1.90 15.33 -27.23
CA ASN A 202 -0.65 14.98 -27.90
C ASN A 202 -0.73 15.25 -29.41
N ASN A 203 -0.88 16.51 -29.82
CA ASN A 203 -0.92 16.84 -31.25
C ASN A 203 -0.63 18.31 -31.56
N GLU A 204 0.16 18.55 -32.61
CA GLU A 204 0.44 19.90 -33.14
C GLU A 204 -0.80 20.55 -33.77
N ASN A 205 -1.79 19.77 -34.24
CA ASN A 205 -3.05 20.27 -34.79
C ASN A 205 -4.26 19.59 -34.14
N PRO A 206 -4.63 20.01 -32.91
CA PRO A 206 -5.73 19.44 -32.16
C PRO A 206 -7.07 19.44 -32.92
N LYS A 207 -7.42 20.52 -33.64
CA LYS A 207 -8.66 20.58 -34.44
C LYS A 207 -8.78 19.44 -35.43
N LYS A 208 -7.75 19.23 -36.25
CA LYS A 208 -7.77 18.20 -37.29
C LYS A 208 -7.83 16.81 -36.66
N MET A 209 -7.07 16.59 -35.59
CA MET A 209 -7.10 15.33 -34.84
C MET A 209 -8.50 15.04 -34.29
N PHE A 210 -9.10 15.97 -33.56
CA PHE A 210 -10.42 15.77 -32.98
C PHE A 210 -11.51 15.63 -34.05
N ALA A 211 -11.43 16.36 -35.16
CA ALA A 211 -12.34 16.18 -36.29
C ALA A 211 -12.25 14.76 -36.88
N GLY A 212 -11.04 14.19 -36.98
CA GLY A 212 -10.84 12.79 -37.37
C GLY A 212 -11.43 11.81 -36.37
N LEU A 213 -11.08 11.95 -35.09
CA LEU A 213 -11.55 11.07 -34.02
C LEU A 213 -13.07 11.09 -33.87
N MET A 214 -13.72 12.24 -34.04
CA MET A 214 -15.18 12.37 -33.95
C MET A 214 -15.92 11.80 -35.17
N ARG A 215 -15.25 11.54 -36.29
CA ARG A 215 -15.81 10.77 -37.41
C ARG A 215 -15.79 9.27 -37.12
N THR A 216 -14.74 8.79 -36.44
CA THR A 216 -14.57 7.39 -36.08
C THR A 216 -15.39 6.99 -34.85
N TYR A 217 -15.44 7.87 -33.85
CA TYR A 217 -16.01 7.58 -32.54
C TYR A 217 -17.12 8.56 -32.20
N ASN A 218 -18.30 8.03 -31.83
CA ASN A 218 -19.35 8.84 -31.22
C ASN A 218 -18.96 9.18 -29.79
N LEU A 219 -18.93 10.47 -29.42
CA LEU A 219 -18.56 10.93 -28.08
C LEU A 219 -19.36 10.27 -26.95
N LYS A 220 -20.64 9.91 -27.19
CA LYS A 220 -21.50 9.30 -26.18
C LYS A 220 -20.92 8.00 -25.65
N ASP A 221 -20.35 7.16 -26.52
CA ASP A 221 -19.93 5.80 -26.17
C ASP A 221 -18.43 5.57 -26.39
N GLY A 222 -17.80 6.32 -27.29
CA GLY A 222 -16.39 6.22 -27.66
C GLY A 222 -15.45 7.18 -26.92
N ALA A 223 -15.91 7.91 -25.89
CA ALA A 223 -15.07 8.90 -25.21
C ALA A 223 -13.78 8.32 -24.59
N ILE A 224 -13.81 7.05 -24.14
CA ILE A 224 -12.62 6.37 -23.62
C ILE A 224 -11.60 6.13 -24.74
N SER A 225 -12.05 5.68 -25.92
CA SER A 225 -11.18 5.50 -27.08
C SER A 225 -10.58 6.82 -27.54
N ILE A 226 -11.36 7.90 -27.54
CA ILE A 226 -10.86 9.25 -27.85
C ILE A 226 -9.82 9.67 -26.81
N LEU A 227 -10.08 9.47 -25.51
CA LEU A 227 -9.13 9.79 -24.44
C LEU A 227 -7.79 9.06 -24.65
N ASN A 228 -7.83 7.75 -24.90
CA ASN A 228 -6.66 6.90 -25.08
C ASN A 228 -5.83 7.22 -26.33
N SER A 229 -6.46 7.80 -27.36
CA SER A 229 -5.81 8.13 -28.62
C SER A 229 -5.29 9.57 -28.67
N ALA A 230 -5.97 10.50 -28.00
CA ALA A 230 -5.68 11.93 -28.10
C ALA A 230 -4.80 12.47 -26.96
N PHE A 231 -4.76 11.80 -25.81
CA PHE A 231 -4.15 12.34 -24.60
C PHE A 231 -2.95 11.53 -24.12
N VAL A 232 -1.95 12.25 -23.60
CA VAL A 232 -0.78 11.69 -22.92
C VAL A 232 -0.52 12.44 -21.62
N LEU A 233 0.22 11.84 -20.69
CA LEU A 233 0.72 12.58 -19.54
C LEU A 233 1.73 13.62 -20.01
N SER A 234 1.55 14.87 -19.58
CA SER A 234 2.43 15.97 -19.94
C SER A 234 2.64 16.91 -18.76
N THR A 235 3.86 17.44 -18.64
CA THR A 235 4.20 18.54 -17.74
C THR A 235 3.94 19.91 -18.36
N HIS A 236 3.71 19.96 -19.68
CA HIS A 236 3.40 21.17 -20.43
C HIS A 236 1.95 21.12 -20.92
N LEU A 237 1.22 22.21 -20.67
CA LEU A 237 -0.15 22.35 -21.16
C LEU A 237 -0.16 23.02 -22.53
N SER A 238 -0.80 22.36 -23.47
CA SER A 238 -1.03 22.82 -24.83
C SER A 238 -1.87 24.08 -24.82
N ILE A 239 -1.47 25.07 -25.62
CA ILE A 239 -2.25 26.29 -25.81
C ILE A 239 -3.38 25.96 -26.77
N LEU A 240 -4.55 25.68 -26.20
CA LEU A 240 -5.77 25.37 -26.94
C LEU A 240 -6.67 26.60 -27.05
N ASP A 241 -7.35 26.75 -28.17
CA ASP A 241 -8.37 27.79 -28.32
C ASP A 241 -9.64 27.49 -27.50
N PRO A 242 -10.54 28.47 -27.28
CA PRO A 242 -11.73 28.28 -26.45
C PRO A 242 -12.68 27.16 -26.91
N VAL A 243 -12.71 26.83 -28.21
CA VAL A 243 -13.54 25.77 -28.77
C VAL A 243 -12.92 24.41 -28.47
N GLU A 244 -11.61 24.28 -28.66
CA GLU A 244 -10.83 23.09 -28.34
C GLU A 244 -10.87 22.78 -26.85
N GLN A 245 -10.68 23.78 -25.98
CA GLN A 245 -10.77 23.62 -24.52
C GLN A 245 -12.13 23.04 -24.09
N LYS A 246 -13.23 23.57 -24.66
CA LYS A 246 -14.59 23.05 -24.39
C LYS A 246 -14.74 21.59 -24.85
N LEU A 247 -14.14 21.23 -25.98
CA LEU A 247 -14.19 19.87 -26.50
C LEU A 247 -13.39 18.90 -25.61
N VAL A 248 -12.16 19.26 -25.26
CA VAL A 248 -11.29 18.50 -24.36
C VAL A 248 -11.99 18.25 -23.02
N PHE A 249 -12.58 19.30 -22.43
CA PHE A 249 -13.34 19.18 -21.20
C PHE A 249 -14.51 18.18 -21.33
N LYS A 250 -15.28 18.25 -22.43
CA LYS A 250 -16.38 17.32 -22.70
C LYS A 250 -15.90 15.87 -22.85
N VAL A 251 -14.80 15.63 -23.56
CA VAL A 251 -14.20 14.29 -23.74
C VAL A 251 -13.77 13.72 -22.39
N LYS A 252 -12.95 14.45 -21.63
CA LYS A 252 -12.46 14.04 -20.31
C LYS A 252 -13.62 13.73 -19.35
N LYS A 253 -14.58 14.64 -19.24
CA LYS A 253 -15.78 14.47 -18.40
C LYS A 253 -16.59 13.23 -18.80
N ARG A 254 -16.80 13.03 -20.10
CA ARG A 254 -17.57 11.88 -20.60
C ARG A 254 -16.83 10.56 -20.41
N ALA A 255 -15.52 10.53 -20.64
CA ALA A 255 -14.69 9.35 -20.40
C ALA A 255 -14.75 8.92 -18.92
N LEU A 256 -14.54 9.87 -17.98
CA LEU A 256 -14.66 9.59 -16.55
C LEU A 256 -16.06 9.08 -16.14
N PHE A 257 -17.11 9.64 -16.74
CA PHE A 257 -18.47 9.13 -16.53
C PHE A 257 -18.62 7.67 -17.00
N LEU A 258 -18.13 7.34 -18.20
CA LEU A 258 -18.19 5.99 -18.74
C LEU A 258 -17.37 5.01 -17.90
N ILE A 259 -16.14 5.37 -17.51
CA ILE A 259 -15.29 4.56 -16.63
C ILE A 259 -16.01 4.27 -15.31
N LYS A 260 -16.56 5.31 -14.65
CA LYS A 260 -17.30 5.15 -13.40
C LYS A 260 -18.55 4.27 -13.57
N LYS A 261 -19.25 4.41 -14.70
CA LYS A 261 -20.43 3.58 -15.03
C LYS A 261 -20.02 2.12 -15.21
N SER A 262 -18.95 1.84 -15.95
CA SER A 262 -18.43 0.48 -16.16
C SER A 262 -18.03 -0.16 -14.84
N ILE A 263 -17.24 0.55 -13.99
CA ILE A 263 -16.78 0.01 -12.72
C ILE A 263 -17.98 -0.37 -11.81
N LYS A 264 -18.99 0.49 -11.74
CA LYS A 264 -20.21 0.20 -10.97
C LYS A 264 -21.08 -0.91 -11.56
N GLY A 265 -20.95 -1.18 -12.86
CA GLY A 265 -21.65 -2.27 -13.54
C GLY A 265 -20.95 -3.62 -13.34
N ASP A 266 -19.61 -3.62 -13.34
CA ASP A 266 -18.80 -4.83 -13.26
C ASP A 266 -18.57 -5.30 -11.81
N PHE A 267 -18.59 -4.40 -10.83
CA PHE A 267 -18.30 -4.69 -9.43
C PHE A 267 -19.47 -4.34 -8.51
N LYS A 268 -19.78 -5.25 -7.57
CA LYS A 268 -21.02 -5.22 -6.78
C LYS A 268 -20.98 -4.20 -5.65
N ASN A 269 -19.80 -3.94 -5.10
CA ASN A 269 -19.62 -3.14 -3.88
C ASN A 269 -18.26 -2.44 -3.85
N ASN A 270 -18.10 -1.51 -2.90
CA ASN A 270 -16.86 -0.75 -2.74
C ASN A 270 -15.65 -1.62 -2.39
N LYS A 271 -15.84 -2.79 -1.76
CA LYS A 271 -14.73 -3.71 -1.45
C LYS A 271 -14.12 -4.29 -2.73
N GLU A 272 -14.96 -4.76 -3.64
CA GLU A 272 -14.52 -5.28 -4.94
C GLU A 272 -13.85 -4.19 -5.79
N ILE A 273 -14.41 -2.98 -5.81
CA ILE A 273 -13.82 -1.82 -6.49
C ILE A 273 -12.45 -1.46 -5.89
N THR A 274 -12.33 -1.50 -4.57
CA THR A 274 -11.06 -1.27 -3.87
C THR A 274 -10.05 -2.34 -4.27
N THR A 275 -10.46 -3.62 -4.30
CA THR A 275 -9.60 -4.73 -4.73
C THR A 275 -9.16 -4.57 -6.20
N LEU A 276 -10.02 -4.11 -7.10
CA LEU A 276 -9.64 -3.75 -8.48
C LEU A 276 -8.47 -2.75 -8.47
N PHE A 277 -8.63 -1.62 -7.79
CA PHE A 277 -7.60 -0.58 -7.79
C PHE A 277 -6.31 -1.05 -7.10
N ARG A 278 -6.41 -1.77 -5.97
CA ARG A 278 -5.25 -2.40 -5.31
C ARG A 278 -4.46 -3.27 -6.28
N LEU A 279 -5.14 -4.17 -6.99
CA LEU A 279 -4.51 -5.10 -7.94
C LEU A 279 -3.92 -4.37 -9.16
N LEU A 280 -4.57 -3.30 -9.63
CA LEU A 280 -4.04 -2.47 -10.73
C LEU A 280 -2.69 -1.82 -10.38
N PHE A 281 -2.53 -1.42 -9.12
CA PHE A 281 -1.31 -0.78 -8.59
C PHE A 281 -0.28 -1.77 -8.03
N GLY A 282 -0.50 -3.08 -8.20
CA GLY A 282 0.47 -4.11 -7.82
C GLY A 282 0.31 -4.65 -6.39
N GLY A 283 -0.74 -4.25 -5.68
CA GLY A 283 -1.10 -4.78 -4.37
C GLY A 283 -1.67 -6.20 -4.43
N LYS A 284 -2.17 -6.66 -3.29
CA LYS A 284 -2.73 -8.01 -3.09
C LYS A 284 -4.22 -7.95 -2.75
N THR A 285 -4.94 -9.03 -2.99
CA THR A 285 -6.31 -9.24 -2.46
C THR A 285 -6.30 -9.34 -0.93
N ALA A 286 -7.48 -9.33 -0.29
CA ALA A 286 -7.60 -9.63 1.14
C ALA A 286 -7.12 -11.06 1.49
N THR A 287 -7.09 -11.92 0.49
CA THR A 287 -6.55 -13.29 0.53
C THR A 287 -5.06 -13.39 0.16
N LEU A 288 -4.35 -12.26 0.13
CA LEU A 288 -2.90 -12.18 -0.11
C LEU A 288 -2.43 -12.64 -1.50
N ILE A 289 -3.31 -12.64 -2.50
CA ILE A 289 -2.97 -13.00 -3.88
C ILE A 289 -2.71 -11.72 -4.70
N SER A 290 -1.55 -11.63 -5.35
CA SER A 290 -1.29 -10.62 -6.39
C SER A 290 -1.72 -11.13 -7.78
N LEU A 291 -1.88 -10.21 -8.75
CA LEU A 291 -2.15 -10.61 -10.14
C LEU A 291 -1.08 -11.54 -10.71
N GLU A 292 0.20 -11.27 -10.40
CA GLU A 292 1.31 -12.09 -10.87
C GLU A 292 1.28 -13.49 -10.24
N MET A 293 0.99 -13.59 -8.94
CA MET A 293 0.83 -14.87 -8.26
C MET A 293 -0.30 -15.69 -8.90
N ASN A 294 -1.44 -15.06 -9.20
CA ASN A 294 -2.60 -15.75 -9.78
C ASN A 294 -2.32 -16.35 -11.18
N LEU A 295 -1.27 -15.93 -11.88
CA LEU A 295 -0.84 -16.55 -13.14
C LEU A 295 -0.17 -17.92 -12.93
N LYS A 296 0.33 -18.21 -11.72
CA LYS A 296 0.95 -19.49 -11.37
C LYS A 296 -0.15 -20.52 -11.11
N LYS A 297 -0.06 -21.70 -11.72
CA LYS A 297 -1.06 -22.79 -11.55
C LYS A 297 -1.35 -23.15 -10.09
N SER A 298 -0.36 -23.06 -9.20
CA SER A 298 -0.50 -23.35 -7.77
C SER A 298 -1.29 -22.28 -6.99
N CYS A 299 -1.46 -21.09 -7.54
CA CYS A 299 -2.07 -19.93 -6.89
C CYS A 299 -3.28 -19.38 -7.66
N GLN A 300 -3.71 -20.08 -8.72
CA GLN A 300 -4.83 -19.67 -9.57
C GLN A 300 -6.16 -19.86 -8.81
N ARG A 301 -6.55 -18.84 -8.04
CA ARG A 301 -7.75 -18.87 -7.19
C ARG A 301 -8.71 -17.71 -7.44
N ILE A 302 -8.22 -16.61 -8.02
CA ILE A 302 -9.07 -15.51 -8.47
C ILE A 302 -9.82 -15.94 -9.72
N ASP A 303 -11.13 -15.69 -9.74
CA ASP A 303 -11.99 -16.00 -10.88
C ASP A 303 -11.39 -15.47 -12.21
N PRO A 304 -11.30 -16.30 -13.26
CA PRO A 304 -10.78 -15.89 -14.56
C PRO A 304 -11.51 -14.69 -15.16
N SER A 305 -12.82 -14.56 -14.95
CA SER A 305 -13.62 -13.43 -15.42
C SER A 305 -13.17 -12.13 -14.76
N ILE A 306 -12.86 -12.14 -13.46
CA ILE A 306 -12.33 -10.98 -12.74
C ILE A 306 -10.95 -10.61 -13.26
N THR A 307 -10.09 -11.61 -13.48
CA THR A 307 -8.75 -11.37 -14.04
C THR A 307 -8.84 -10.75 -15.45
N ALA A 308 -9.78 -11.21 -16.28
CA ALA A 308 -10.04 -10.65 -17.60
C ALA A 308 -10.55 -9.21 -17.50
N THR A 309 -11.47 -8.93 -16.57
CA THR A 309 -11.99 -7.58 -16.30
C THR A 309 -10.86 -6.64 -15.86
N ILE A 310 -10.00 -7.04 -14.92
CA ILE A 310 -8.86 -6.22 -14.48
C ILE A 310 -7.90 -5.93 -15.66
N LYS A 311 -7.61 -6.95 -16.49
CA LYS A 311 -6.78 -6.76 -17.70
C LYS A 311 -7.40 -5.77 -18.67
N LYS A 312 -8.71 -5.83 -18.88
CA LYS A 312 -9.48 -4.89 -19.71
C LYS A 312 -9.33 -3.45 -19.18
N TYR A 313 -9.56 -3.23 -17.88
CA TYR A 313 -9.34 -1.92 -17.26
C TYR A 313 -7.91 -1.43 -17.44
N LYS A 314 -6.92 -2.30 -17.20
CA LYS A 314 -5.49 -1.94 -17.31
C LYS A 314 -5.09 -1.56 -18.75
N SER A 315 -5.63 -2.24 -19.76
CA SER A 315 -5.26 -2.03 -21.17
C SER A 315 -6.10 -0.97 -21.88
N ASN A 316 -7.29 -0.65 -21.36
CA ASN A 316 -8.24 0.24 -22.02
C ASN A 316 -8.79 1.33 -21.09
N GLU A 317 -9.75 1.04 -20.22
CA GLU A 317 -10.50 2.08 -19.47
C GLU A 317 -9.63 2.93 -18.54
N LEU A 318 -8.56 2.37 -17.99
CA LEU A 318 -7.61 3.02 -17.09
C LEU A 318 -6.19 3.00 -17.66
N LYS A 319 -6.04 2.87 -18.98
CA LYS A 319 -4.74 2.85 -19.66
C LYS A 319 -3.86 4.05 -19.30
N PHE A 320 -4.47 5.23 -19.11
CA PHE A 320 -3.76 6.44 -18.73
C PHE A 320 -3.09 6.37 -17.34
N LEU A 321 -3.47 5.42 -16.49
CA LEU A 321 -2.83 5.18 -15.19
C LEU A 321 -1.59 4.28 -15.29
N LEU A 322 -1.34 3.62 -16.44
CA LEU A 322 -0.22 2.68 -16.58
C LEU A 322 1.14 3.22 -16.09
N PRO A 323 1.52 4.49 -16.36
CA PRO A 323 2.76 5.05 -15.85
C PRO A 323 2.85 5.11 -14.33
N TYR A 324 1.72 5.11 -13.62
CA TYR A 324 1.62 5.11 -12.16
C TYR A 324 1.53 3.70 -11.55
N THR A 325 1.49 2.63 -12.36
CA THR A 325 1.31 1.25 -11.85
C THR A 325 2.60 0.51 -11.57
N THR A 326 3.77 1.11 -11.87
CA THR A 326 5.06 0.50 -11.54
C THR A 326 5.51 0.90 -10.13
N LYS A 327 6.25 0.01 -9.47
CA LYS A 327 7.00 0.36 -8.26
C LYS A 327 7.87 1.58 -8.57
N THR A 328 7.98 2.51 -7.62
CA THR A 328 8.75 3.77 -7.74
C THR A 328 8.29 4.74 -8.85
N SER A 329 7.05 4.66 -9.32
CA SER A 329 6.52 5.61 -10.31
C SER A 329 6.18 7.00 -9.75
N GLY A 330 6.32 7.21 -8.44
CA GLY A 330 5.89 8.45 -7.78
C GLY A 330 4.39 8.52 -7.50
N TRP A 331 3.64 7.43 -7.74
CA TRP A 331 2.19 7.44 -7.57
C TRP A 331 1.77 7.58 -6.10
N VAL A 332 2.55 7.02 -5.18
CA VAL A 332 2.31 7.12 -3.74
C VAL A 332 2.41 8.58 -3.32
N THR A 333 3.51 9.24 -3.68
CA THR A 333 3.74 10.67 -3.42
C THR A 333 2.63 11.50 -4.04
N SER A 334 2.33 11.30 -5.33
CA SER A 334 1.28 12.01 -6.06
C SER A 334 -0.09 11.87 -5.40
N PHE A 335 -0.45 10.67 -4.95
CA PHE A 335 -1.74 10.42 -4.31
C PHE A 335 -1.82 11.00 -2.89
N LEU A 336 -0.75 10.86 -2.10
CA LEU A 336 -0.66 11.44 -0.75
C LEU A 336 -0.72 12.97 -0.79
N ASP A 337 0.10 13.60 -1.63
CA ASP A 337 0.13 15.06 -1.79
C ASP A 337 -1.23 15.60 -2.22
N PHE A 338 -1.85 14.96 -3.21
CA PHE A 338 -3.21 15.31 -3.63
C PHE A 338 -4.22 15.19 -2.49
N THR A 339 -4.16 14.09 -1.74
CA THR A 339 -5.11 13.83 -0.65
C THR A 339 -4.95 14.83 0.48
N ILE A 340 -3.72 15.11 0.89
CA ILE A 340 -3.39 16.09 1.93
C ILE A 340 -3.84 17.48 1.48
N ALA A 341 -3.44 17.93 0.29
CA ALA A 341 -3.86 19.23 -0.25
C ALA A 341 -5.40 19.33 -0.32
N LYS A 342 -6.10 18.24 -0.63
CA LYS A 342 -7.56 18.25 -0.66
C LYS A 342 -8.18 18.31 0.72
N LEU A 343 -7.60 17.64 1.71
CA LEU A 343 -8.03 17.73 3.10
C LEU A 343 -7.80 19.12 3.68
N GLU A 344 -6.67 19.77 3.38
CA GLU A 344 -6.38 21.14 3.80
C GLU A 344 -7.46 22.12 3.30
N GLN A 345 -7.95 21.94 2.07
CA GLN A 345 -9.04 22.74 1.51
C GLN A 345 -10.41 22.45 2.15
N GLU A 346 -10.66 21.22 2.60
CA GLU A 346 -11.96 20.79 3.10
C GLU A 346 -12.11 21.02 4.62
N ASN A 347 -11.06 20.75 5.39
CA ASN A 347 -11.03 20.89 6.84
C ASN A 347 -9.59 20.83 7.39
N ALA A 348 -8.87 21.96 7.32
CA ALA A 348 -7.47 22.05 7.75
C ALA A 348 -7.25 21.65 9.22
N ASP A 349 -8.13 22.08 10.13
CA ASP A 349 -7.97 21.89 11.57
C ASP A 349 -8.02 20.41 12.01
N LYS A 350 -8.60 19.54 11.18
CA LYS A 350 -8.77 18.11 11.47
C LYS A 350 -7.94 17.21 10.57
N ILE A 351 -6.90 17.73 9.95
CA ILE A 351 -6.14 16.96 8.95
C ILE A 351 -5.51 15.69 9.51
N ALA A 352 -4.91 15.73 10.70
CA ALA A 352 -4.33 14.55 11.34
C ALA A 352 -5.39 13.48 11.66
N GLU A 353 -6.53 13.89 12.21
CA GLU A 353 -7.67 12.99 12.49
C GLU A 353 -8.20 12.33 11.20
N ASN A 354 -8.34 13.14 10.13
CA ASN A 354 -8.77 12.66 8.82
C ASN A 354 -7.76 11.68 8.22
N LEU A 355 -6.46 11.97 8.29
CA LEU A 355 -5.42 11.05 7.80
C LEU A 355 -5.40 9.74 8.60
N ARG A 356 -5.58 9.80 9.92
CA ARG A 356 -5.69 8.60 10.77
C ARG A 356 -6.89 7.73 10.36
N PHE A 357 -8.00 8.35 9.97
CA PHE A 357 -9.16 7.61 9.45
C PHE A 357 -8.93 7.03 8.05
N LEU A 358 -8.28 7.78 7.16
CA LEU A 358 -8.06 7.35 5.77
C LEU A 358 -6.95 6.30 5.65
N PHE A 359 -5.87 6.42 6.42
CA PHE A 359 -4.66 5.60 6.31
C PHE A 359 -4.23 5.04 7.69
N PRO A 360 -5.10 4.30 8.40
CA PRO A 360 -4.90 3.96 9.81
C PRO A 360 -3.61 3.19 10.08
N GLU A 361 -3.22 2.29 9.18
CA GLU A 361 -2.03 1.45 9.37
C GLU A 361 -0.72 2.26 9.22
N ILE A 362 -0.66 3.14 8.22
CA ILE A 362 0.48 4.03 7.99
C ILE A 362 0.62 5.00 9.16
N ILE A 363 -0.48 5.66 9.55
CA ILE A 363 -0.46 6.64 10.64
C ILE A 363 -0.13 5.97 11.98
N SER A 364 -0.63 4.76 12.23
CA SER A 364 -0.29 4.02 13.46
C SER A 364 1.21 3.71 13.58
N ILE A 365 1.91 3.46 12.46
CA ILE A 365 3.36 3.23 12.45
C ILE A 365 4.10 4.52 12.81
N ILE A 366 3.67 5.65 12.24
CA ILE A 366 4.25 6.98 12.53
C ILE A 366 4.08 7.31 14.01
N GLU A 367 2.86 7.18 14.54
CA GLU A 367 2.56 7.48 15.94
C GLU A 367 3.33 6.55 16.92
N GLN A 368 3.55 5.29 16.54
CA GLN A 368 4.38 4.39 17.31
C GLN A 368 5.85 4.85 17.35
N ALA A 369 6.38 5.33 16.23
CA ALA A 369 7.73 5.87 16.16
C ALA A 369 7.85 7.18 16.97
N SER A 370 6.94 8.14 16.74
CA SER A 370 6.85 9.40 17.49
C SER A 370 6.83 9.18 19.00
N SER A 371 5.93 8.33 19.50
CA SER A 371 5.82 8.06 20.94
C SER A 371 7.08 7.44 21.53
N SER A 372 7.88 6.73 20.73
CA SER A 372 9.14 6.15 21.19
C SER A 372 10.26 7.19 21.28
N ILE A 373 10.23 8.21 20.41
CA ILE A 373 11.15 9.35 20.44
C ILE A 373 10.89 10.20 21.69
N ASP A 374 9.63 10.53 21.97
CA ASP A 374 9.24 11.34 23.14
C ASP A 374 9.62 10.70 24.49
N ILE A 375 9.55 9.37 24.57
CA ILE A 375 9.96 8.62 25.77
C ILE A 375 11.49 8.62 25.92
N GLY A 376 12.23 8.73 24.82
CA GLY A 376 13.69 8.75 24.77
C GLY A 376 14.33 10.04 25.32
N GLU A 377 13.57 11.12 25.52
CA GLU A 377 14.07 12.37 26.10
C GLU A 377 14.20 12.34 27.64
N PHE A 378 13.83 11.23 28.29
CA PHE A 378 13.96 11.05 29.74
C PHE A 378 14.69 9.74 30.11
N HIS A 379 15.96 9.60 29.74
CA HIS A 379 16.86 8.62 30.39
C HIS A 379 18.30 9.12 30.50
#